data_AF-A0A6L7JSJ8-F1
#
_entry.id   AF-A0A6L7JSJ8-F1
#
_cell.length_a   1.000
_cell.length_b   1.000
_cell.length_c   1.000
_cell.angle_alpha   90.00
_cell.angle_beta   90.00
_cell.angle_gamma   90.00
#
_symmetry.space_group_name_H-M   'P 1'
#
loop_
_entity.id
_entity.type
_entity.pdbx_description
1 polymer ?
#
loop_
_entity_poly.entity_id
_entity_poly.type
_entity_poly.pdbx_seq_one_letter_code
_entity_poly.pdbx_strand_id
1 'polypeptide(L)'
;MKRSKSRWIFILSGTVVLMFGFGYALVPLYDLFCEITGVGGKPTVAVLQLPSDENPIDYSKEVTVEFTATGNNNIPWSIKPLVKKTKVHLGEVHVMNYVVSNTSRQ
;
A
#
# COMPACT_ATOMS: atom_id res chain seq x y z
N MET A 1 31.24 -18.13 -46.69
CA MET A 1 30.83 -18.77 -45.41
C MET A 1 31.13 -17.85 -44.22
N LYS A 2 30.17 -17.03 -43.73
CA LYS A 2 30.39 -16.16 -42.54
C LYS A 2 29.14 -15.93 -41.66
N ARG A 3 28.05 -16.69 -41.88
CA ARG A 3 26.73 -16.48 -41.25
C ARG A 3 26.59 -17.02 -39.81
N SER A 4 27.43 -17.98 -39.39
CA SER A 4 27.25 -18.65 -38.09
C SER A 4 27.55 -17.73 -36.90
N LYS A 5 28.65 -16.97 -36.91
CA LYS A 5 29.08 -16.16 -35.75
C LYS A 5 28.14 -14.98 -35.47
N SER A 6 27.64 -14.27 -36.48
CA SER A 6 26.76 -13.12 -36.23
C SER A 6 25.40 -13.56 -35.66
N ARG A 7 24.89 -14.72 -36.06
CA ARG A 7 23.64 -15.28 -35.52
C ARG A 7 23.72 -15.51 -34.01
N TRP A 8 24.84 -16.08 -33.55
CA TRP A 8 25.07 -16.30 -32.11
C TRP A 8 25.23 -14.99 -31.33
N ILE A 9 25.87 -13.98 -31.92
CA ILE A 9 26.01 -12.65 -31.29
C ILE A 9 24.64 -11.99 -31.11
N PHE A 10 23.77 -12.06 -32.12
CA PHE A 10 22.40 -11.53 -32.01
C PHE A 10 21.57 -12.27 -30.97
N ILE A 11 21.69 -13.61 -30.89
CA ILE A 11 20.99 -14.41 -29.89
C ILE A 11 21.46 -14.05 -28.47
N LEU A 12 22.78 -14.02 -28.24
CA LEU A 12 23.34 -13.67 -26.93
C LEU A 12 22.94 -12.25 -26.50
N SER A 13 23.03 -11.28 -27.41
CA SER A 13 22.62 -9.90 -27.15
C SER A 13 21.12 -9.81 -26.83
N GLY A 14 20.27 -10.50 -27.59
CA GLY A 14 18.83 -10.54 -27.35
C GLY A 14 18.46 -11.13 -25.99
N THR A 15 19.13 -12.21 -25.58
CA THR A 15 18.92 -12.83 -24.25
C THR A 15 19.27 -11.89 -23.12
N VAL A 16 20.37 -11.14 -23.22
CA VAL A 16 20.77 -10.16 -22.20
C VAL A 16 19.70 -9.08 -22.06
N VAL A 17 19.26 -8.47 -23.17
CA VAL A 17 18.22 -7.44 -23.15
C VAL A 17 16.92 -7.98 -22.55
N LEU A 18 16.55 -9.22 -22.87
CA LEU A 18 15.36 -9.86 -22.33
C LEU A 18 15.47 -10.07 -20.81
N MET A 19 16.61 -10.54 -20.30
CA MET A 19 16.79 -10.74 -18.85
C MET A 19 16.69 -9.42 -18.06
N PHE A 20 17.31 -8.35 -18.57
CA PHE A 20 17.20 -7.03 -17.96
C PHE A 20 15.78 -6.46 -18.06
N GLY A 21 15.13 -6.60 -19.21
CA GLY A 21 13.76 -6.19 -19.42
C GLY A 21 12.78 -6.91 -18.49
N PHE A 22 12.97 -8.21 -18.28
CA PHE A 22 12.15 -9.01 -17.37
C PHE A 22 12.33 -8.59 -15.92
N GLY A 23 13.58 -8.36 -15.47
CA GLY A 23 13.86 -7.85 -14.13
C GLY A 23 13.24 -6.47 -13.87
N TYR A 24 13.28 -5.57 -14.85
CA TYR A 24 12.64 -4.25 -14.75
C TYR A 24 11.11 -4.34 -14.74
N ALA A 25 10.53 -5.20 -15.58
CA ALA A 25 9.07 -5.38 -15.68
C ALA A 25 8.46 -6.10 -14.46
N LEU A 26 9.26 -6.82 -13.67
CA LEU A 26 8.82 -7.50 -12.45
C LEU A 26 8.30 -6.54 -11.38
N VAL A 27 8.84 -5.33 -11.28
CA VAL A 27 8.40 -4.32 -10.31
C VAL A 27 6.95 -3.89 -10.57
N PRO A 28 6.56 -3.35 -11.74
CA PRO A 28 5.17 -2.97 -12.01
C PRO A 28 4.24 -4.19 -12.08
N LEU A 29 4.74 -5.38 -12.47
CA LEU A 29 3.94 -6.60 -12.44
C LEU A 29 3.59 -7.03 -11.00
N TYR A 30 4.54 -6.90 -10.07
CA TYR A 30 4.30 -7.14 -8.65
C TYR A 30 3.31 -6.12 -8.08
N ASP A 31 3.42 -4.87 -8.50
CA ASP A 31 2.48 -3.81 -8.11
C ASP A 31 1.05 -4.13 -8.55
N LEU A 32 0.86 -4.56 -9.80
CA LEU A 32 -0.43 -4.99 -10.33
C LEU A 32 -0.98 -6.22 -9.60
N PHE A 33 -0.10 -7.17 -9.27
CA PHE A 33 -0.49 -8.34 -8.48
C PHE A 33 -0.96 -7.95 -7.08
N CYS A 34 -0.26 -7.04 -6.40
CA CYS A 34 -0.68 -6.48 -5.11
C CYS A 34 -2.02 -5.74 -5.19
N GLU A 35 -2.29 -5.03 -6.28
CA GLU A 35 -3.56 -4.33 -6.50
C GLU A 35 -4.74 -5.29 -6.69
N ILE A 36 -4.57 -6.33 -7.52
CA ILE A 36 -5.62 -7.33 -7.79
C ILE A 36 -5.90 -8.18 -6.54
N THR A 37 -4.85 -8.60 -5.85
CA THR A 37 -4.97 -9.48 -4.68
C THR A 37 -5.29 -8.72 -3.39
N GLY A 38 -5.07 -7.39 -3.38
CA GLY A 38 -5.24 -6.55 -2.21
C GLY A 38 -4.21 -6.80 -1.11
N VAL A 39 -3.14 -7.56 -1.39
CA VAL A 39 -2.13 -7.96 -0.41
C VAL A 39 -1.01 -6.93 -0.39
N GLY A 40 -0.64 -6.45 0.79
CA GLY A 40 0.50 -5.54 0.98
C GLY A 40 0.12 -4.11 1.33
N GLY A 41 -1.18 -3.77 1.36
CA GLY A 41 -1.71 -2.57 2.00
C GLY A 41 -0.90 -1.32 1.70
N LYS A 42 -0.52 -1.12 0.42
CA LYS A 42 0.12 0.13 0.01
C LYS A 42 -0.78 1.23 0.55
N PRO A 43 -0.31 2.09 1.48
CA PRO A 43 -1.07 3.26 1.79
C PRO A 43 -1.14 3.98 0.46
N THR A 44 -2.33 3.98 -0.15
CA THR A 44 -2.64 4.94 -1.18
C THR A 44 -2.41 6.25 -0.46
N VAL A 45 -1.23 6.81 -0.68
CA VAL A 45 -0.95 8.22 -0.55
C VAL A 45 -1.77 8.91 -1.65
N ALA A 46 -3.08 8.65 -1.70
CA ALA A 46 -4.02 9.70 -1.95
C ALA A 46 -3.76 10.65 -0.79
N VAL A 47 -2.78 11.52 -1.05
CA VAL A 47 -2.65 12.84 -0.44
C VAL A 47 -4.05 13.21 -0.05
N LEU A 48 -4.30 13.30 1.26
CA LEU A 48 -5.56 13.69 1.88
C LEU A 48 -6.23 14.73 0.96
N GLN A 49 -7.09 14.28 0.07
CA GLN A 49 -7.94 15.18 -0.68
C GLN A 49 -8.90 15.59 0.41
N LEU A 50 -8.59 16.73 1.04
CA LEU A 50 -9.56 17.40 1.87
C LEU A 50 -10.86 17.41 1.07
N PRO A 51 -12.00 17.06 1.68
CA PRO A 51 -13.27 17.04 0.97
C PRO A 51 -13.39 18.35 0.19
N SER A 52 -13.31 18.26 -1.13
CA SER A 52 -13.64 19.36 -2.02
C SER A 52 -15.14 19.60 -1.87
N ASP A 53 -15.58 20.83 -2.10
CA ASP A 53 -17.01 21.20 -2.08
C ASP A 53 -17.89 20.33 -3.01
N GLU A 54 -17.28 19.50 -3.86
CA GLU A 54 -17.91 18.56 -4.77
C GLU A 54 -18.47 17.29 -4.09
N ASN A 55 -18.09 16.99 -2.83
CA ASN A 55 -18.62 15.85 -2.07
C ASN A 55 -19.20 16.30 -0.71
N PRO A 56 -20.45 16.78 -0.66
CA PRO A 56 -21.09 17.19 0.60
C PRO A 56 -21.28 16.01 1.55
N ILE A 57 -21.27 16.30 2.85
CA ILE A 57 -21.51 15.31 3.92
C ILE A 57 -22.95 14.77 3.79
N ASP A 58 -23.08 13.44 3.71
CA ASP A 58 -24.38 12.75 3.64
C ASP A 58 -24.80 12.28 5.03
N TYR A 59 -25.65 13.07 5.70
CA TYR A 59 -26.20 12.74 7.03
C TYR A 59 -27.20 11.57 7.01
N SER A 60 -27.68 11.13 5.84
CA SER A 60 -28.63 10.01 5.74
C SER A 60 -27.96 8.65 5.87
N LYS A 61 -26.64 8.59 5.65
CA LYS A 61 -25.85 7.35 5.67
C LYS A 61 -24.86 7.37 6.82
N GLU A 62 -25.06 6.46 7.77
CA GLU A 62 -24.17 6.24 8.91
C GLU A 62 -23.35 4.96 8.66
N VAL A 63 -22.03 5.04 8.82
CA VAL A 63 -21.13 3.88 8.75
C VAL A 63 -20.40 3.68 10.07
N THR A 64 -20.22 2.42 10.46
CA THR A 64 -19.44 2.08 11.65
C THR A 64 -18.00 1.80 11.25
N VAL A 65 -17.09 2.61 11.77
CA VAL A 65 -15.64 2.45 11.57
C VAL A 65 -15.06 1.76 12.78
N GLU A 66 -14.36 0.65 12.56
CA GLU A 66 -13.61 -0.08 13.59
C GLU A 66 -12.12 0.24 13.46
N PHE A 67 -11.56 0.82 14.51
CA PHE A 67 -10.16 1.21 14.57
C PHE A 67 -9.35 0.07 15.18
N THR A 68 -8.43 -0.47 14.40
CA THR A 68 -7.49 -1.50 14.84
C THR A 68 -6.07 -0.95 14.88
N ALA A 69 -5.30 -1.37 15.88
CA ALA A 69 -3.89 -1.04 16.00
C ALA A 69 -3.10 -2.31 16.29
N THR A 70 -2.14 -2.61 15.42
CA THR A 70 -1.21 -3.72 15.59
C THR A 70 0.20 -3.14 15.71
N GLY A 71 0.86 -3.43 16.82
CA GLY A 71 2.26 -3.06 17.03
C GLY A 71 3.20 -3.93 16.20
N ASN A 72 4.35 -3.38 15.82
CA ASN A 72 5.43 -4.17 15.23
C ASN A 72 6.10 -5.01 16.34
N ASN A 73 6.26 -6.31 16.12
CA ASN A 73 6.94 -7.21 17.06
C ASN A 73 8.39 -6.80 17.38
N ASN A 74 9.03 -6.05 16.50
CA ASN A 74 10.42 -5.60 16.68
C ASN A 74 10.56 -4.38 17.61
N ILE A 75 9.46 -3.74 17.99
CA ILE A 75 9.44 -2.58 18.88
C ILE A 75 8.48 -2.88 20.04
N PRO A 76 8.93 -2.83 21.31
CA PRO A 76 8.09 -3.20 22.46
C PRO A 76 7.11 -2.09 22.82
N TRP A 77 6.30 -1.61 21.87
CA TRP A 77 5.28 -0.59 22.11
C TRP A 77 3.89 -1.21 22.06
N SER A 78 3.07 -0.91 23.06
CA SER A 78 1.65 -1.22 23.05
C SER A 78 0.88 -0.01 22.52
N ILE A 79 0.29 -0.18 21.34
CA ILE A 79 -0.52 0.83 20.65
C ILE A 79 -1.98 0.39 20.77
N LYS A 80 -2.85 1.26 21.28
CA LYS A 80 -4.28 0.99 21.41
C LYS A 80 -5.12 2.19 20.99
N PRO A 81 -6.23 1.98 20.29
CA PRO A 81 -7.19 3.04 20.02
C PRO A 81 -7.87 3.49 21.32
N LEU A 82 -8.11 4.79 21.48
CA LEU A 82 -8.89 5.31 22.61
C LEU A 82 -10.36 4.87 22.53
N VAL A 83 -10.90 4.84 21.30
CA VAL A 83 -12.24 4.37 20.98
C VAL A 83 -12.13 3.33 19.85
N LYS A 84 -12.63 2.12 20.07
CA LYS A 84 -12.53 1.01 19.10
C LYS A 84 -13.52 1.12 17.94
N LYS A 85 -14.71 1.65 18.20
CA LYS A 85 -15.80 1.74 17.22
C LYS A 85 -16.44 3.10 17.33
N THR A 86 -16.50 3.81 16.21
CA THR A 86 -17.21 5.08 16.11
C THR A 86 -18.10 5.04 14.90
N LYS A 87 -19.31 5.58 15.05
CA LYS A 87 -20.20 5.79 13.93
C LYS A 87 -19.94 7.18 13.35
N VAL A 88 -19.79 7.26 12.04
CA VAL A 88 -19.48 8.50 11.32
C VAL A 88 -20.37 8.62 10.09
N HIS A 89 -20.62 9.84 9.65
CA HIS A 89 -21.32 10.09 8.40
C HIS A 89 -20.36 10.04 7.21
N LEU A 90 -20.88 9.70 6.03
CA LEU A 90 -20.08 9.72 4.81
C LEU A 90 -19.62 11.15 4.50
N GLY A 91 -18.32 11.33 4.27
CA GLY A 91 -17.70 12.62 3.98
C GLY A 91 -17.34 13.46 5.22
N GLU A 92 -17.72 13.01 6.42
CA GLU A 92 -17.39 13.70 7.67
C GLU A 92 -15.93 13.47 8.07
N VAL A 93 -15.20 14.56 8.36
CA VAL A 93 -13.84 14.48 8.91
C VAL A 93 -13.92 14.22 10.41
N HIS A 94 -13.47 13.05 10.84
CA HIS A 94 -13.49 12.65 12.25
C HIS A 94 -12.06 12.49 12.80
N VAL A 95 -11.78 13.12 13.94
CA VAL A 95 -10.48 13.00 14.62
C VAL A 95 -10.54 11.85 15.62
N MET A 96 -9.57 10.95 15.56
CA MET A 96 -9.47 9.78 16.44
C MET A 96 -8.08 9.73 17.10
N ASN A 97 -8.07 9.47 18.41
CA ASN A 97 -6.86 9.46 19.22
C ASN A 97 -6.39 8.03 19.53
N TYR A 98 -5.07 7.82 19.49
CA TYR A 98 -4.42 6.58 19.91
C TYR A 98 -3.56 6.82 21.16
N VAL A 99 -3.50 5.80 22.02
CA VAL A 99 -2.57 5.76 23.15
C VAL A 99 -1.43 4.81 22.81
N VAL A 100 -0.20 5.30 22.96
CA VAL A 100 1.02 4.54 22.74
C VAL A 100 1.78 4.47 24.05
N SER A 101 2.14 3.26 24.48
CA SER A 101 2.91 3.03 25.70
C SER A 101 4.14 2.17 25.39
N ASN A 102 5.30 2.59 25.89
CA ASN A 102 6.52 1.80 25.77
C ASN A 102 6.53 0.71 26.86
N THR A 103 6.61 -0.54 26.43
CA THR A 103 6.67 -1.73 27.28
C THR A 103 8.06 -2.36 27.32
N SER A 104 9.10 -1.69 26.80
CA SER A 104 10.48 -2.11 27.02
C SER A 104 10.76 -2.12 28.52
N ARG A 105 11.16 -3.27 29.05
CA ARG A 105 11.81 -3.31 30.36
C ARG A 105 13.16 -2.61 30.18
N GLN A 106 13.37 -1.50 30.89
CA GLN A 106 14.74 -1.06 31.17
C GLN A 106 15.43 -2.08 32.04
#